data_AF-A0A442U4W2-F1
#
_entry.id   AF-A0A442U4W2-F1
#
_cell.length_a   1.000
_cell.length_b   1.000
_cell.length_c   1.000
_cell.angle_alpha   90.00
_cell.angle_beta   90.00
_cell.angle_gamma   90.00
#
_symmetry.space_group_name_H-M   'P 1'
#
loop_
_entity.id
_entity.type
_entity.pdbx_description
1 polymer ?
#
loop_
_entity_poly.entity_id
_entity_poly.type
_entity_poly.pdbx_seq_one_letter_code
_entity_poly.pdbx_strand_id
1 'polypeptide(L)'
;LKRLSPRDRFEQLVSTYEPMLRTAFFEAIDDIRSNIVLRRVVESLERGEVKDAIAAMNLDEAAFRPLEEAIRQAYNGGGVATVEQMPALRDPSGLQ
;
A
#
# COMPACT_ATOMS: atom_id res chain seq x y z
N LEU A 1 6.26 -21.91 -20.43
CA LEU A 1 6.20 -20.78 -19.47
C LEU A 1 6.06 -21.37 -18.06
N LYS A 2 6.96 -21.01 -17.12
CA LYS A 2 6.91 -21.52 -15.74
C LYS A 2 5.78 -20.83 -14.99
N ARG A 3 4.90 -21.60 -14.32
CA ARG A 3 3.84 -21.03 -13.47
C ARG A 3 4.47 -20.36 -12.26
N LEU A 4 4.24 -19.06 -12.08
CA LEU A 4 4.71 -18.30 -10.91
C LEU A 4 4.18 -18.93 -9.63
N SER A 5 5.05 -19.08 -8.63
CA SER A 5 4.65 -19.49 -7.29
C SER A 5 3.87 -18.37 -6.60
N PRO A 6 3.11 -18.68 -5.53
CA PRO A 6 2.45 -17.65 -4.72
C PRO A 6 3.42 -16.57 -4.21
N ARG A 7 4.65 -16.98 -3.86
CA ARG A 7 5.71 -16.06 -3.44
C ARG A 7 6.12 -15.12 -4.57
N ASP A 8 6.36 -15.65 -5.77
CA ASP A 8 6.78 -14.82 -6.92
C ASP A 8 5.70 -13.77 -7.27
N ARG A 9 4.41 -14.13 -7.12
CA ARG A 9 3.29 -13.20 -7.35
C ARG A 9 3.19 -12.12 -6.28
N PHE A 10 3.42 -12.50 -5.02
CA PHE A 10 3.48 -11.54 -3.93
C PHE A 10 4.64 -10.55 -4.11
N GLU A 11 5.83 -11.07 -4.45
CA GLU A 11 7.00 -10.24 -4.76
C GLU A 11 6.74 -9.32 -5.96
N GLN A 12 5.99 -9.79 -6.96
CA GLN A 12 5.57 -8.95 -8.08
C GLN A 12 4.64 -7.82 -7.65
N LEU A 13 3.63 -8.09 -6.81
CA LEU A 13 2.77 -7.05 -6.23
C LEU A 13 3.58 -6.02 -5.42
N VAL A 14 4.51 -6.49 -4.58
CA VAL A 14 5.41 -5.60 -3.82
C VAL A 14 6.21 -4.73 -4.78
N SER A 15 6.81 -5.31 -5.83
CA SER A 15 7.61 -4.56 -6.80
C SER A 15 6.82 -3.50 -7.56
N THR A 16 5.52 -3.71 -7.76
CA THR A 16 4.62 -2.74 -8.40
C THR A 16 4.29 -1.58 -7.48
N TYR A 17 3.92 -1.86 -6.22
CA TYR A 17 3.36 -0.85 -5.33
C TYR A 17 4.38 -0.16 -4.43
N GLU A 18 5.50 -0.79 -4.11
CA GLU A 18 6.56 -0.21 -3.26
C GLU A 18 7.08 1.12 -3.81
N PRO A 19 7.41 1.27 -5.12
CA PRO A 19 7.87 2.56 -5.65
C PRO A 19 6.80 3.64 -5.53
N MET A 20 5.53 3.30 -5.77
CA MET A 20 4.41 4.23 -5.71
C MET A 20 4.19 4.74 -4.28
N LEU A 21 4.17 3.83 -3.30
CA LEU A 21 4.03 4.17 -1.88
C LEU A 21 5.21 5.01 -1.39
N ARG A 22 6.44 4.68 -1.84
CA ARG A 22 7.64 5.47 -1.52
C ARG A 22 7.53 6.90 -2.03
N THR A 23 7.19 7.08 -3.31
CA THR A 23 7.05 8.42 -3.89
C THR A 23 5.97 9.22 -3.18
N ALA A 24 4.80 8.61 -2.98
CA ALA A 24 3.69 9.28 -2.30
C ALA A 24 4.03 9.65 -0.84
N PHE A 25 4.84 8.84 -0.15
CA PHE A 25 5.36 9.16 1.17
C PHE A 25 6.27 10.38 1.16
N PHE A 26 7.23 10.46 0.22
CA PHE A 26 8.13 11.61 0.14
C PHE A 26 7.39 12.91 -0.23
N GLU A 27 6.48 12.85 -1.20
CA GLU A 27 5.63 14.01 -1.55
C GLU A 27 4.82 14.51 -0.34
N ALA A 28 4.27 13.57 0.44
CA ALA A 28 3.56 13.87 1.67
C ALA A 28 4.44 14.57 2.71
N ILE A 29 5.68 14.10 2.91
CA ILE A 29 6.62 14.72 3.85
C ILE A 29 7.05 16.11 3.37
N ASP A 30 7.28 16.29 2.07
CA ASP A 30 7.70 17.57 1.49
C ASP A 30 6.65 18.67 1.64
N ASP A 31 5.35 18.33 1.62
CA ASP A 31 4.26 19.30 1.84
C ASP A 31 4.00 19.58 3.33
N ILE A 32 4.70 18.92 4.27
CA ILE A 32 4.56 19.21 5.70
C ILE A 32 5.10 20.60 6.02
N ARG A 33 4.20 21.50 6.41
CA ARG A 33 4.55 22.84 6.90
C ARG A 33 4.75 22.90 8.42
N SER A 34 4.33 21.86 9.14
CA SER A 34 4.37 21.79 10.60
C SER A 34 5.57 21.00 11.12
N ASN A 35 6.50 21.70 11.77
CA ASN A 35 7.65 21.07 12.47
C ASN A 35 7.23 20.06 13.55
N ILE A 36 6.04 20.23 14.15
CA ILE A 36 5.52 19.30 15.17
C ILE A 36 5.11 17.98 14.52
N VAL A 37 4.47 18.02 13.35
CA VAL A 37 4.06 16.83 12.59
C VAL A 37 5.30 16.05 12.16
N LEU A 38 6.28 16.73 11.54
CA LEU A 38 7.52 16.09 11.11
C LEU A 38 8.26 15.42 12.27
N ARG A 39 8.38 16.09 13.42
CA ARG A 39 9.03 15.53 14.61
C ARG A 39 8.33 14.25 15.09
N ARG A 40 7.00 14.24 15.17
CA ARG A 40 6.24 13.05 15.57
C ARG A 40 6.45 11.88 14.61
N VAL A 41 6.45 12.16 13.30
CA VAL A 41 6.72 11.14 12.28
C VAL A 41 8.12 10.54 12.46
N VAL A 42 9.15 11.38 12.66
CA VAL A 42 10.52 10.92 12.91
C VAL A 42 10.60 10.08 14.18
N GLU A 43 10.05 10.55 15.31
CA GLU A 43 10.07 9.84 16.58
C GLU A 43 9.40 8.45 16.49
N SER A 44 8.27 8.35 15.78
CA SER A 44 7.60 7.07 15.55
C SER A 44 8.42 6.13 14.67
N LEU A 45 9.06 6.64 13.62
CA LEU A 45 9.92 5.84 12.74
C LEU A 45 11.18 5.34 13.46
N GLU A 46 11.80 6.16 14.32
CA GLU A 46 12.97 5.76 15.14
C GLU A 46 12.63 4.62 16.11
N ARG A 47 11.38 4.54 16.57
CA ARG A 47 10.89 3.45 17.42
C ARG A 47 10.46 2.21 16.63
N GLY A 48 10.45 2.28 15.30
CA GLY A 48 9.92 1.22 14.43
C GLY A 48 8.38 1.16 14.42
N GLU A 49 7.71 2.18 14.97
CA GLU A 49 6.25 2.27 15.07
C GLU A 49 5.66 2.89 13.80
N VAL A 50 5.70 2.13 12.70
CA VAL A 50 5.22 2.61 11.38
C VAL A 50 3.75 3.04 11.41
N LYS A 51 2.90 2.36 12.21
CA LYS A 51 1.50 2.74 12.36
C LYS A 51 1.34 4.12 13.00
N ASP A 52 2.14 4.42 14.01
CA ASP A 52 2.10 5.70 14.71
C ASP A 52 2.72 6.81 13.85
N ALA A 53 3.67 6.48 12.98
CA ALA A 53 4.16 7.41 11.96
C ALA A 53 3.04 7.81 10.98
N ILE A 54 2.28 6.84 10.46
CA ILE A 54 1.14 7.10 9.57
C ILE A 54 0.03 7.89 10.30
N ALA A 55 -0.27 7.54 11.56
CA ALA A 55 -1.28 8.26 12.33
C ALA A 55 -0.87 9.73 12.58
N ALA A 56 0.41 10.00 12.83
CA ALA A 56 0.93 11.35 12.99
C ALA A 56 0.85 12.17 11.68
N MET A 57 0.93 11.51 10.52
CA MET A 57 0.76 12.14 9.22
C MET A 57 -0.66 12.67 9.04
N ASN A 58 -1.71 11.91 9.41
CA ASN A 58 -3.11 12.35 9.27
C ASN A 58 -3.51 13.63 10.04
N LEU A 59 -2.61 14.24 10.82
CA LEU A 59 -2.82 15.55 11.45
C LEU A 59 -2.94 16.72 10.45
N ASP A 60 -2.46 16.55 9.21
CA ASP A 60 -2.62 17.54 8.12
C ASP A 60 -3.18 16.85 6.85
N GLU A 61 -4.48 16.59 6.87
CA GLU A 61 -5.20 15.76 5.90
C GLU A 61 -4.93 16.12 4.43
N ALA A 62 -4.61 17.38 4.11
CA ALA A 62 -4.36 17.82 2.74
C ALA A 62 -3.02 17.34 2.17
N ALA A 63 -1.96 17.36 2.99
CA ALA A 63 -0.60 17.00 2.58
C ALA A 63 -0.46 15.50 2.30
N PHE A 64 -1.28 14.67 2.95
CA PHE A 64 -1.12 13.21 2.94
C PHE A 64 -2.07 12.46 2.01
N ARG A 65 -2.99 13.14 1.32
CA ARG A 65 -3.90 12.53 0.35
C ARG A 65 -3.20 11.67 -0.71
N PRO A 66 -2.03 12.05 -1.27
CA PRO A 66 -1.32 11.20 -2.23
C PRO A 66 -0.93 9.84 -1.65
N LEU A 67 -0.51 9.80 -0.37
CA LEU A 67 -0.15 8.57 0.30
C LEU A 67 -1.37 7.69 0.57
N GLU A 68 -2.48 8.27 1.03
CA GLU A 68 -3.74 7.53 1.23
C GLU A 68 -4.25 6.90 -0.08
N GLU A 69 -4.13 7.63 -1.18
CA GLU A 69 -4.45 7.14 -2.52
C GLU A 69 -3.57 5.95 -2.91
N ALA A 70 -2.26 6.06 -2.72
CA ALA A 70 -1.33 4.96 -3.03
C ALA A 70 -1.61 3.70 -2.19
N ILE A 71 -1.94 3.86 -0.90
CA ILE A 71 -2.36 2.74 -0.03
C ILE A 71 -3.64 2.09 -0.55
N ARG A 72 -4.62 2.90 -0.95
CA ARG A 72 -5.89 2.40 -1.49
C ARG A 72 -5.68 1.63 -2.79
N GLN A 73 -4.81 2.12 -3.67
CA GLN A 73 -4.46 1.43 -4.91
C GLN A 73 -3.76 0.10 -4.66
N ALA A 74 -2.82 0.06 -3.73
CA ALA A 74 -2.14 -1.19 -3.34
C ALA A 74 -3.13 -2.23 -2.76
N TYR A 75 -4.05 -1.79 -1.89
CA TYR A 75 -5.09 -2.65 -1.34
C TYR A 75 -6.00 -3.23 -2.42
N ASN A 76 -6.49 -2.37 -3.32
CA ASN A 76 -7.34 -2.77 -4.44
C ASN A 76 -6.61 -3.73 -5.39
N GLY A 77 -5.34 -3.46 -5.69
CA GLY A 77 -4.48 -4.32 -6.50
C GLY A 77 -4.32 -5.73 -5.95
N GLY A 78 -4.08 -5.85 -4.64
CA GLY A 78 -4.02 -7.14 -3.96
C GLY A 78 -5.34 -7.90 -4.03
N GLY A 79 -6.47 -7.19 -3.93
CA GLY A 79 -7.81 -7.75 -4.08
C GLY A 79 -8.05 -8.32 -5.48
N VAL A 80 -7.76 -7.55 -6.53
CA VAL A 80 -7.87 -7.99 -7.93
C VAL A 80 -7.01 -9.22 -8.17
N ALA A 81 -5.74 -9.17 -7.77
CA ALA A 81 -4.81 -10.29 -7.92
C ALA A 81 -5.26 -11.55 -7.16
N THR A 82 -6.03 -11.41 -6.07
CA THR A 82 -6.59 -12.55 -5.33
C THR A 82 -7.79 -13.15 -6.07
N VAL A 83 -8.70 -12.32 -6.58
CA VAL A 83 -9.88 -12.78 -7.34
C VAL A 83 -9.48 -13.46 -8.64
N GLU A 84 -8.48 -12.94 -9.36
CA GLU A 84 -7.94 -13.56 -10.58
C GLU A 84 -7.37 -14.97 -10.34
N GLN A 85 -7.04 -15.30 -9.09
CA GLN A 85 -6.52 -16.61 -8.71
C GLN A 85 -7.60 -17.56 -8.21
N MET A 86 -8.84 -17.09 -8.03
CA MET A 86 -9.95 -17.95 -7.66
C MET A 86 -10.30 -18.88 -8.82
N PRO A 87 -10.55 -20.18 -8.55
CA PRO A 87 -11.09 -21.06 -9.57
C PRO A 87 -12.48 -20.55 -9.99
N ALA A 88 -12.77 -20.59 -11.28
CA ALA A 88 -14.11 -20.30 -11.77
C ALA A 88 -15.13 -21.17 -11.02
N LEU A 89 -16.20 -20.56 -10.52
CA LEU A 89 -17.31 -21.29 -9.92
C LEU A 89 -17.86 -22.26 -10.97
N ARG A 90 -17.59 -23.55 -10.78
CA ARG A 90 -18.24 -24.59 -11.58
C ARG A 90 -19.68 -24.67 -11.08
N ASP A 91 -20.62 -24.39 -11.96
CA ASP A 91 -22.03 -24.70 -11.74
C ASP A 91 -22.16 -26.18 -11.31
N PRO A 92 -23.09 -26.55 -10.40
CA PRO A 92 -23.34 -27.95 -10.03
C PRO A 92 -23.56 -28.92 -11.21
N SER A 93 -23.80 -28.42 -12.42
CA SER A 93 -23.90 -29.20 -13.66
C SER A 93 -22.59 -29.38 -14.48
N GLY A 94 -21.51 -28.69 -14.16
CA GLY A 94 -20.17 -29.00 -14.68
C GLY A 94 -19.93 -28.84 -16.19
N LEU A 95 -20.49 -27.84 -16.88
CA LEU A 95 -20.12 -27.49 -18.26
C LEU A 95 -19.63 -26.04 -18.39
N GLN A 96 -18.67 -25.89 -19.31
CA GLN A 96 -17.57 -24.91 -19.40
C GLN A 96 -17.88 -23.43 -19.20
#